data_AF-A0AAT9IMQ9-F1
#
_entry.id   AF-A0AAT9IMQ9-F1
#
_cell.length_a   1.000
_cell.length_b   1.000
_cell.length_c   1.000
_cell.angle_alpha   90.00
_cell.angle_beta   90.00
_cell.angle_gamma   90.00
#
_symmetry.space_group_name_H-M   'P 1'
#
loop_
_entity.id
_entity.type
_entity.pdbx_description
1 polymer ?
#
loop_
_entity_poly.entity_id
_entity_poly.type
_entity_poly.pdbx_seq_one_letter_code
_entity_poly.pdbx_strand_id
1 'polypeptide(L)'
;MAINTAPYVEAFRRFRSSLAQAVDFTDPNFTNSAITRERFNRVMQARAGLVDLIPAASQADPDTGVARVIDALAPKNADDVALQEAEARKVQILLGAGRSLEVLIKEASPLRLAAIAQWIEVSPEALGSADPAGVIAEVRELVFQQLVDAGVPEAVLERDVTLDAAVVAAWRDVLTEALEGAASLGALSRLARLDQRGYAALGLDESVQRDIELDFQVGRLDSLHLRHDAVRVR
;
A
#
# COMPACT_ATOMS: atom_id res chain seq x y z
N MET A 1 -0.33 -11.26 -10.04
CA MET A 1 1.05 -11.53 -10.52
C MET A 1 1.97 -10.91 -9.48
N ALA A 2 2.82 -11.63 -8.76
CA ALA A 2 3.63 -10.99 -7.72
C ALA A 2 4.55 -9.91 -8.30
N ILE A 3 4.48 -8.68 -7.79
CA ILE A 3 5.38 -7.59 -8.19
C ILE A 3 6.83 -7.99 -7.95
N ASN A 4 7.70 -7.66 -8.91
CA ASN A 4 9.14 -7.75 -8.71
C ASN A 4 9.63 -6.53 -7.89
N THR A 5 9.95 -6.75 -6.61
CA THR A 5 10.43 -5.70 -5.70
C THR A 5 11.97 -5.58 -5.64
N ALA A 6 12.70 -6.41 -6.39
CA ALA A 6 14.16 -6.36 -6.45
C ALA A 6 14.73 -4.97 -6.84
N PRO A 7 14.12 -4.21 -7.78
CA PRO A 7 14.60 -2.87 -8.11
C PRO A 7 14.51 -1.89 -6.92
N TYR A 8 13.50 -2.01 -6.05
CA TYR A 8 13.34 -1.15 -4.88
C TYR A 8 14.38 -1.46 -3.81
N VAL A 9 14.66 -2.76 -3.60
CA VAL A 9 15.75 -3.22 -2.72
C VAL A 9 17.09 -2.67 -3.20
N GLU A 10 17.37 -2.78 -4.50
CA GLU A 10 18.61 -2.29 -5.10
C GLU A 10 18.72 -0.76 -4.97
N ALA A 11 17.63 -0.03 -5.24
CA ALA A 11 17.59 1.42 -5.09
C ALA A 11 17.92 1.86 -3.66
N PHE A 12 17.29 1.24 -2.65
CA PHE A 12 17.56 1.52 -1.24
C PHE A 12 19.02 1.23 -0.87
N ARG A 13 19.52 0.03 -1.18
CA ARG A 13 20.90 -0.37 -0.86
C ARG A 13 21.92 0.53 -1.54
N ARG A 14 21.71 0.85 -2.83
CA ARG A 14 22.57 1.77 -3.57
C ARG A 14 22.59 3.14 -2.90
N PHE A 15 21.43 3.69 -2.56
CA PHE A 15 21.32 4.95 -1.84
C PHE A 15 22.10 4.94 -0.51
N ARG A 16 21.91 3.94 0.35
CA ARG A 16 22.67 3.79 1.62
C ARG A 16 24.18 3.73 1.37
N SER A 17 24.61 2.96 0.38
CA SER A 17 26.04 2.86 0.03
C SER A 17 26.61 4.18 -0.49
N SER A 18 25.85 4.95 -1.28
CA SER A 18 26.25 6.25 -1.80
C SER A 18 26.33 7.30 -0.69
N LEU A 19 25.42 7.28 0.28
CA LEU A 19 25.52 8.13 1.47
C LEU A 19 26.78 7.81 2.27
N ALA A 20 27.08 6.53 2.53
CA ALA A 20 28.31 6.15 3.24
C ALA A 20 29.56 6.65 2.51
N GLN A 21 29.65 6.44 1.19
CA GLN A 21 30.76 6.96 0.37
C GLN A 21 30.83 8.49 0.36
N ALA A 22 29.69 9.18 0.37
CA ALA A 22 29.64 10.63 0.42
C ALA A 22 30.20 11.17 1.73
N VAL A 23 29.86 10.55 2.86
CA VAL A 23 30.32 11.00 4.17
C VAL A 23 31.79 10.65 4.42
N ASP A 24 32.23 9.48 3.95
CA ASP A 24 33.62 9.02 4.05
C ASP A 24 34.57 9.73 3.06
N PHE A 25 34.05 10.54 2.14
CA PHE A 25 34.85 11.21 1.11
C PHE A 25 35.96 12.07 1.73
N THR A 26 37.18 11.91 1.22
CA THR A 26 38.36 12.69 1.60
C THR A 26 39.25 12.86 0.37
N ASP A 27 39.89 14.03 0.24
CA ASP A 27 40.87 14.32 -0.81
C ASP A 27 42.01 15.15 -0.20
N PRO A 28 43.27 14.67 -0.24
CA PRO A 28 44.42 15.40 0.29
C PRO A 28 44.67 16.76 -0.35
N ASN A 29 44.15 16.99 -1.56
CA ASN A 29 44.31 18.25 -2.28
C ASN A 29 43.24 19.29 -1.90
N PHE A 30 42.23 18.90 -1.13
CA PHE A 30 41.12 19.78 -0.76
C PHE A 30 41.29 20.32 0.66
N THR A 31 40.87 21.57 0.86
CA THR A 31 40.73 22.12 2.22
C THR A 31 39.55 21.46 2.94
N ASN A 32 39.51 21.53 4.27
CA ASN A 32 38.40 20.98 5.06
C ASN A 32 37.03 21.53 4.64
N SER A 33 36.95 22.81 4.25
CA SER A 33 35.71 23.42 3.74
C SER A 33 35.33 22.90 2.35
N ALA A 34 36.32 22.69 1.46
CA ALA A 34 36.09 22.08 0.15
C ALA A 34 35.64 20.61 0.28
N ILE A 35 36.25 19.84 1.18
CA ILE A 35 35.81 18.47 1.52
C ILE A 35 34.36 18.48 1.99
N THR A 36 34.02 19.35 2.94
CA THR A 36 32.64 19.42 3.49
C THR A 36 31.61 19.74 2.42
N ARG A 37 31.92 20.69 1.51
CA ARG A 37 31.05 21.03 0.39
C ARG A 37 30.89 19.87 -0.59
N GLU A 38 31.97 19.16 -0.89
CA GLU A 38 31.93 18.02 -1.81
C GLU A 38 31.16 16.84 -1.22
N ARG A 39 31.30 16.56 0.09
CA ARG A 39 30.45 15.59 0.80
C ARG A 39 28.97 15.91 0.66
N PHE A 40 28.60 17.17 0.89
CA PHE A 40 27.22 17.63 0.72
C PHE A 40 26.73 17.48 -0.72
N ASN A 41 27.53 17.87 -1.72
CA ASN A 41 27.18 17.69 -3.13
C ASN A 41 26.89 16.23 -3.46
N ARG A 42 27.71 15.29 -2.95
CA ARG A 42 27.53 13.85 -3.15
C ARG A 42 26.29 13.31 -2.45
N VAL A 43 25.96 13.80 -1.25
CA VAL A 43 24.68 13.49 -0.58
C VAL A 43 23.49 13.93 -1.45
N MET A 44 23.55 15.15 -2.00
CA MET A 44 22.48 15.65 -2.88
C MET A 44 22.37 14.84 -4.19
N GLN A 45 23.50 14.41 -4.77
CA GLN A 45 23.50 13.51 -5.93
C GLN A 45 22.90 12.14 -5.60
N ALA A 46 23.21 11.58 -4.43
CA ALA A 46 22.62 10.32 -3.97
C ALA A 46 21.09 10.46 -3.79
N ARG A 47 20.62 11.55 -3.18
CA ARG A 47 19.19 11.87 -3.05
C ARG A 47 18.51 11.99 -4.41
N ALA A 48 19.09 12.78 -5.32
CA ALA A 48 18.56 12.94 -6.67
C ALA A 48 18.46 11.59 -7.42
N GLY A 49 19.48 10.73 -7.30
CA GLY A 49 19.47 9.40 -7.91
C GLY A 49 18.43 8.44 -7.32
N LEU A 50 18.02 8.63 -6.05
CA LEU A 50 16.96 7.83 -5.44
C LEU A 50 15.56 8.33 -5.84
N VAL A 51 15.35 9.65 -5.99
CA VAL A 51 14.05 10.23 -6.38
C VAL A 51 13.50 9.59 -7.66
N ASP A 52 14.35 9.41 -8.67
CA ASP A 52 13.96 8.82 -9.96
C ASP A 52 13.57 7.33 -9.88
N LEU A 53 13.91 6.67 -8.77
CA LEU A 53 13.64 5.24 -8.52
C LEU A 53 12.46 5.01 -7.58
N ILE A 54 11.87 6.07 -7.01
CA ILE A 54 10.69 5.96 -6.16
C ILE A 54 9.48 5.61 -7.06
N PRO A 55 8.77 4.51 -6.79
CA PRO A 55 7.61 4.17 -7.58
C PRO A 55 6.51 5.22 -7.45
N ALA A 56 5.79 5.45 -8.55
CA ALA A 56 4.63 6.31 -8.56
C ALA A 56 3.58 5.81 -7.56
N ALA A 57 2.83 6.74 -6.96
CA ALA A 57 1.71 6.38 -6.11
C ALA A 57 0.69 5.59 -6.94
N SER A 58 0.29 4.42 -6.43
CA SER A 58 -0.81 3.69 -7.06
C SER A 58 -2.09 4.50 -6.94
N GLN A 59 -2.87 4.53 -8.02
CA GLN A 59 -4.23 5.09 -8.01
C GLN A 59 -5.29 4.04 -7.63
N ALA A 60 -4.87 2.80 -7.36
CA ALA A 60 -5.78 1.75 -6.95
C ALA A 60 -6.30 2.06 -5.54
N ASP A 61 -7.54 2.53 -5.48
CA ASP A 61 -8.32 2.64 -4.26
C ASP A 61 -9.08 1.31 -4.02
N PRO A 62 -8.80 0.60 -2.92
CA PRO A 62 -9.44 -0.68 -2.60
C PRO A 62 -10.98 -0.58 -2.63
N ASP A 63 -11.53 0.51 -2.08
CA ASP A 63 -12.98 0.68 -1.96
C ASP A 63 -13.64 0.85 -3.35
N THR A 64 -13.00 1.62 -4.22
CA THR A 64 -13.39 1.74 -5.63
C THR A 64 -13.28 0.40 -6.37
N GLY A 65 -12.29 -0.41 -6.03
CA GLY A 65 -12.10 -1.76 -6.58
C GLY A 65 -13.23 -2.72 -6.23
N VAL A 66 -13.54 -2.82 -4.95
CA VAL A 66 -14.64 -3.63 -4.42
C VAL A 66 -15.96 -3.21 -5.05
N ALA A 67 -16.27 -1.91 -5.06
CA ALA A 67 -17.48 -1.40 -5.68
C ALA A 67 -17.61 -1.82 -7.14
N ARG A 68 -16.52 -1.70 -7.93
CA ARG A 68 -16.50 -2.09 -9.35
C ARG A 68 -16.83 -3.56 -9.56
N VAL A 69 -16.26 -4.46 -8.74
CA VAL A 69 -16.51 -5.90 -8.84
C VAL A 69 -17.94 -6.24 -8.45
N ILE A 70 -18.45 -5.63 -7.37
CA ILE A 70 -19.82 -5.84 -6.92
C ILE A 70 -20.84 -5.32 -7.94
N ASP A 71 -20.64 -4.12 -8.46
CA ASP A 71 -21.55 -3.51 -9.45
C ASP A 71 -21.57 -4.31 -10.77
N ALA A 72 -20.47 -4.98 -11.12
CA ALA A 72 -20.40 -5.87 -12.28
C ALA A 72 -21.27 -7.14 -12.16
N LEU A 73 -21.73 -7.48 -10.94
CA LEU A 73 -22.66 -8.59 -10.68
C LEU A 73 -24.12 -8.22 -10.98
N ALA A 74 -24.41 -6.96 -11.28
CA ALA A 74 -25.75 -6.54 -11.66
C ALA A 74 -26.26 -7.36 -12.87
N PRO A 75 -27.54 -7.76 -12.88
CA PRO A 75 -28.09 -8.60 -13.93
C PRO A 75 -28.07 -7.86 -15.28
N LYS A 76 -27.65 -8.53 -16.35
CA LYS A 76 -27.45 -7.91 -17.67
C LYS A 76 -28.60 -8.18 -18.63
N ASN A 77 -29.46 -9.15 -18.32
CA ASN A 77 -30.59 -9.57 -19.12
C ASN A 77 -31.76 -10.05 -18.23
N ALA A 78 -32.92 -10.32 -18.84
CA ALA A 78 -34.13 -10.72 -18.13
C ALA A 78 -33.99 -12.07 -17.41
N ASP A 79 -33.21 -13.00 -17.97
CA ASP A 79 -32.97 -14.31 -17.36
C ASP A 79 -32.13 -14.17 -16.09
N ASP A 80 -31.09 -13.31 -16.12
CA ASP A 80 -30.28 -12.97 -14.95
C ASP A 80 -31.15 -12.35 -13.85
N VAL A 81 -32.06 -11.44 -14.22
CA VAL A 81 -33.01 -10.83 -13.27
C VAL A 81 -33.87 -11.92 -12.61
N ALA A 82 -34.46 -12.82 -13.40
CA ALA A 82 -35.31 -13.88 -12.87
C ALA A 82 -34.54 -14.83 -11.91
N LEU A 83 -33.30 -15.17 -12.25
CA LEU A 83 -32.42 -16.00 -11.42
C LEU A 83 -32.03 -15.29 -10.12
N GLN A 84 -31.62 -14.02 -10.19
CA GLN A 84 -31.24 -13.25 -9.01
C GLN A 84 -32.44 -12.99 -8.10
N GLU A 85 -33.61 -12.67 -8.63
CA GLU A 85 -34.84 -12.54 -7.83
C GLU A 85 -35.21 -13.84 -7.12
N ALA A 86 -35.02 -14.99 -7.78
CA ALA A 86 -35.28 -16.29 -7.18
C ALA A 86 -34.33 -16.55 -6.00
N GLU A 87 -33.05 -16.21 -6.11
CA GLU A 87 -32.11 -16.30 -5.00
C GLU A 87 -32.40 -15.27 -3.90
N ALA A 88 -32.75 -14.03 -4.25
CA ALA A 88 -33.12 -13.00 -3.27
C ALA A 88 -34.33 -13.43 -2.42
N ARG A 89 -35.34 -14.05 -3.04
CA ARG A 89 -36.48 -14.64 -2.31
C ARG A 89 -36.04 -15.75 -1.35
N LYS A 90 -35.11 -16.62 -1.75
CA LYS A 90 -34.56 -17.66 -0.85
C LYS A 90 -33.80 -17.06 0.32
N VAL A 91 -32.99 -16.03 0.08
CA VAL A 91 -32.26 -15.30 1.12
C VAL A 91 -33.24 -14.71 2.14
N GLN A 92 -34.28 -14.02 1.68
CA GLN A 92 -35.31 -13.46 2.57
C GLN A 92 -36.02 -14.53 3.42
N ILE A 93 -36.35 -15.69 2.83
CA ILE A 93 -36.95 -16.81 3.58
C ILE A 93 -36.00 -17.32 4.66
N LEU A 94 -34.72 -17.47 4.35
CA LEU A 94 -33.72 -17.97 5.30
C LEU A 94 -33.46 -16.96 6.44
N LEU A 95 -33.44 -15.67 6.13
CA LEU A 95 -33.37 -14.60 7.13
C LEU A 95 -34.61 -14.61 8.03
N GLY A 96 -35.80 -14.72 7.46
CA GLY A 96 -37.06 -14.85 8.21
C GLY A 96 -37.13 -16.10 9.09
N ALA A 97 -36.39 -17.15 8.74
CA ALA A 97 -36.21 -18.36 9.56
C ALA A 97 -35.14 -18.22 10.66
N GLY A 98 -34.52 -17.03 10.81
CA GLY A 98 -33.55 -16.72 11.85
C GLY A 98 -32.09 -17.05 11.51
N ARG A 99 -31.76 -17.37 10.25
CA ARG A 99 -30.35 -17.48 9.82
C ARG A 99 -29.74 -16.08 9.75
N SER A 100 -28.48 -15.93 10.16
CA SER A 100 -27.77 -14.65 10.02
C SER A 100 -27.29 -14.42 8.59
N LEU A 101 -27.24 -13.16 8.16
CA LEU A 101 -26.76 -12.77 6.84
C LEU A 101 -25.31 -13.21 6.60
N GLU A 102 -24.45 -13.11 7.62
CA GLU A 102 -23.06 -13.57 7.55
C GLU A 102 -22.95 -15.07 7.19
N VAL A 103 -23.78 -15.93 7.81
CA VAL A 103 -23.81 -17.37 7.49
C VAL A 103 -24.30 -17.59 6.07
N LEU A 104 -25.30 -16.82 5.63
CA LEU A 104 -25.82 -16.92 4.27
C LEU A 104 -24.79 -16.52 3.22
N ILE A 105 -23.95 -15.52 3.50
CA ILE A 105 -22.84 -15.12 2.63
C ILE A 105 -21.79 -16.22 2.58
N LYS A 106 -21.31 -16.73 3.73
CA LYS A 106 -20.26 -17.76 3.78
C LYS A 106 -20.61 -19.05 3.04
N GLU A 107 -21.89 -19.41 3.00
CA GLU A 107 -22.39 -20.63 2.35
C GLU A 107 -22.95 -20.37 0.93
N ALA A 108 -22.89 -19.14 0.43
CA ALA A 108 -23.52 -18.76 -0.83
C ALA A 108 -22.73 -19.19 -2.08
N SER A 109 -23.48 -19.52 -3.13
CA SER A 109 -22.94 -19.59 -4.49
C SER A 109 -22.73 -18.17 -5.05
N PRO A 110 -21.90 -17.99 -6.10
CA PRO A 110 -21.70 -16.69 -6.74
C PRO A 110 -23.02 -15.99 -7.16
N LEU A 111 -24.00 -16.76 -7.64
CA LEU A 111 -25.32 -16.21 -7.99
C LEU A 111 -26.08 -15.68 -6.77
N ARG A 112 -26.00 -16.38 -5.63
CA ARG A 112 -26.63 -15.92 -4.39
C ARG A 112 -25.89 -14.70 -3.81
N LEU A 113 -24.56 -14.66 -3.91
CA LEU A 113 -23.75 -13.50 -3.53
C LEU A 113 -24.14 -12.26 -4.33
N ALA A 114 -24.31 -12.39 -5.65
CA ALA A 114 -24.82 -11.31 -6.51
C ALA A 114 -26.21 -10.81 -6.05
N ALA A 115 -27.13 -11.75 -5.78
CA ALA A 115 -28.46 -11.41 -5.30
C ALA A 115 -28.43 -10.70 -3.93
N ILE A 116 -27.57 -11.13 -3.00
CA ILE A 116 -27.38 -10.48 -1.69
C ILE A 116 -26.85 -9.05 -1.87
N ALA A 117 -25.84 -8.87 -2.71
CA ALA A 117 -25.21 -7.57 -2.95
C ALA A 117 -26.18 -6.55 -3.56
N GLN A 118 -27.13 -6.98 -4.38
CA GLN A 118 -28.17 -6.11 -4.93
C GLN A 118 -29.33 -5.88 -3.97
N TRP A 119 -29.73 -6.91 -3.23
CA TRP A 119 -30.83 -6.81 -2.28
C TRP A 119 -30.50 -5.91 -1.07
N ILE A 120 -29.24 -5.86 -0.61
CA ILE A 120 -28.88 -5.14 0.62
C ILE A 120 -29.23 -3.65 0.55
N GLU A 121 -29.14 -3.03 -0.63
CA GLU A 121 -29.48 -1.61 -0.83
C GLU A 121 -30.94 -1.28 -0.51
N VAL A 122 -31.84 -2.25 -0.65
CA VAL A 122 -33.28 -2.12 -0.41
C VAL A 122 -33.76 -2.97 0.76
N SER A 123 -32.82 -3.53 1.53
CA SER A 123 -33.12 -4.39 2.66
C SER A 123 -33.73 -3.62 3.85
N PRO A 124 -34.64 -4.22 4.62
CA PRO A 124 -35.13 -3.62 5.86
C PRO A 124 -34.01 -3.29 6.86
N GLU A 125 -32.94 -4.09 6.88
CA GLU A 125 -31.77 -3.91 7.74
C GLU A 125 -31.00 -2.64 7.40
N ALA A 126 -30.73 -2.38 6.12
CA ALA A 126 -30.07 -1.15 5.68
C ALA A 126 -31.00 0.06 5.87
N LEU A 127 -32.28 -0.05 5.49
CA LEU A 127 -33.25 1.04 5.58
C LEU A 127 -33.61 1.41 7.04
N GLY A 128 -33.55 0.44 7.95
CA GLY A 128 -33.81 0.63 9.38
C GLY A 128 -32.58 1.03 10.20
N SER A 129 -31.39 1.02 9.61
CA SER A 129 -30.14 1.40 10.29
C SER A 129 -30.03 2.91 10.47
N ALA A 130 -29.39 3.33 11.56
CA ALA A 130 -28.97 4.73 11.74
C ALA A 130 -27.83 5.12 10.78
N ASP A 131 -27.10 4.13 10.27
CA ASP A 131 -26.07 4.28 9.23
C ASP A 131 -26.30 3.22 8.12
N PRO A 132 -27.17 3.52 7.15
CA PRO A 132 -27.43 2.62 6.02
C PRO A 132 -26.18 2.38 5.16
N ALA A 133 -25.35 3.41 4.98
CA ALA A 133 -24.16 3.34 4.13
C ALA A 133 -23.11 2.40 4.73
N GLY A 134 -22.88 2.46 6.05
CA GLY A 134 -21.97 1.56 6.75
C GLY A 134 -22.40 0.08 6.64
N VAL A 135 -23.70 -0.20 6.82
CA VAL A 135 -24.23 -1.58 6.70
C VAL A 135 -24.07 -2.11 5.28
N ILE A 136 -24.39 -1.29 4.27
CA ILE A 136 -24.24 -1.69 2.86
C ILE A 136 -22.77 -1.97 2.54
N ALA A 137 -21.85 -1.11 2.99
CA ALA A 137 -20.42 -1.28 2.77
C ALA A 137 -19.90 -2.57 3.41
N GLU A 138 -20.27 -2.85 4.67
CA GLU A 138 -19.85 -4.06 5.38
C GLU A 138 -20.33 -5.34 4.68
N VAL A 139 -21.59 -5.37 4.24
CA VAL A 139 -22.13 -6.52 3.50
C VAL A 139 -21.46 -6.69 2.15
N ARG A 140 -21.23 -5.59 1.41
CA ARG A 140 -20.54 -5.63 0.11
C ARG A 140 -19.10 -6.13 0.25
N GLU A 141 -18.40 -5.74 1.32
CA GLU A 141 -17.06 -6.23 1.63
C GLU A 141 -17.07 -7.74 1.94
N LEU A 142 -18.00 -8.21 2.78
CA LEU A 142 -18.14 -9.64 3.06
C LEU A 142 -18.47 -10.46 1.80
N VAL A 143 -19.33 -9.92 0.92
CA VAL A 143 -19.63 -10.55 -0.37
C VAL A 143 -18.38 -10.61 -1.25
N PHE A 144 -17.62 -9.52 -1.34
CA PHE A 144 -16.37 -9.49 -2.11
C PHE A 144 -15.37 -10.53 -1.62
N GLN A 145 -15.15 -10.62 -0.30
CA GLN A 145 -14.29 -11.64 0.30
C GLN A 145 -14.74 -13.05 -0.06
N GLN A 146 -16.05 -13.32 -0.01
CA GLN A 146 -16.56 -14.64 -0.39
C GLN A 146 -16.41 -14.92 -1.90
N LEU A 147 -16.53 -13.92 -2.77
CA LEU A 147 -16.30 -14.09 -4.20
C LEU A 147 -14.83 -14.44 -4.50
N VAL A 148 -13.90 -13.83 -3.76
CA VAL A 148 -12.48 -14.18 -3.79
C VAL A 148 -12.29 -15.65 -3.37
N ASP A 149 -12.87 -16.05 -2.24
CA ASP A 149 -12.75 -17.42 -1.72
C ASP A 149 -13.38 -18.46 -2.64
N ALA A 150 -14.46 -18.09 -3.33
CA ALA A 150 -15.09 -18.90 -4.37
C ALA A 150 -14.30 -18.95 -5.70
N GLY A 151 -13.21 -18.17 -5.82
CA GLY A 151 -12.35 -18.16 -7.00
C GLY A 151 -12.93 -17.41 -8.20
N VAL A 152 -13.84 -16.45 -7.99
CA VAL A 152 -14.40 -15.63 -9.07
C VAL A 152 -13.28 -14.78 -9.70
N PRO A 153 -13.00 -14.93 -11.02
CA PRO A 153 -11.81 -14.35 -11.64
C PRO A 153 -11.65 -12.84 -11.42
N GLU A 154 -12.72 -12.07 -11.55
CA GLU A 154 -12.70 -10.62 -11.39
C GLU A 154 -12.39 -10.20 -9.95
N ALA A 155 -12.95 -10.90 -8.96
CA ALA A 155 -12.71 -10.63 -7.55
C ALA A 155 -11.29 -11.00 -7.14
N VAL A 156 -10.79 -12.16 -7.59
CA VAL A 156 -9.40 -12.58 -7.35
C VAL A 156 -8.42 -11.61 -7.99
N LEU A 157 -8.69 -11.17 -9.23
CA LEU A 157 -7.86 -10.19 -9.92
C LEU A 157 -7.82 -8.87 -9.16
N GLU A 158 -8.98 -8.36 -8.70
CA GLU A 158 -9.02 -7.09 -7.97
C GLU A 158 -8.30 -7.16 -6.62
N ARG A 159 -8.44 -8.29 -5.90
CA ARG A 159 -7.67 -8.54 -4.68
C ARG A 159 -6.17 -8.51 -4.97
N ASP A 160 -5.74 -9.20 -6.02
CA ASP A 160 -4.32 -9.26 -6.39
C ASP A 160 -3.79 -7.87 -6.76
N VAL A 161 -4.55 -7.08 -7.54
CA VAL A 161 -4.22 -5.68 -7.88
C VAL A 161 -4.11 -4.82 -6.63
N THR A 162 -5.03 -4.98 -5.68
CA THR A 162 -5.04 -4.23 -4.41
C THR A 162 -3.83 -4.57 -3.54
N LEU A 163 -3.51 -5.86 -3.41
CA LEU A 163 -2.32 -6.31 -2.69
C LEU A 163 -1.04 -5.81 -3.35
N ASP A 164 -0.98 -5.88 -4.67
CA ASP A 164 0.15 -5.39 -5.44
C ASP A 164 0.34 -3.88 -5.22
N ALA A 165 -0.73 -3.08 -5.31
CA ALA A 165 -0.72 -1.66 -5.01
C ALA A 165 -0.25 -1.36 -3.57
N ALA A 166 -0.67 -2.14 -2.59
CA ALA A 166 -0.26 -1.99 -1.21
C ALA A 166 1.24 -2.26 -1.01
N VAL A 167 1.80 -3.25 -1.71
CA VAL A 167 3.25 -3.54 -1.71
C VAL A 167 4.01 -2.36 -2.31
N VAL A 168 3.58 -1.82 -3.46
CA VAL A 168 4.21 -0.64 -4.07
C VAL A 168 4.16 0.58 -3.15
N ALA A 169 3.00 0.82 -2.52
CA ALA A 169 2.83 1.93 -1.58
C ALA A 169 3.78 1.80 -0.38
N ALA A 170 3.91 0.61 0.20
CA ALA A 170 4.85 0.38 1.31
C ALA A 170 6.30 0.63 0.91
N TRP A 171 6.71 0.22 -0.30
CA TRP A 171 8.04 0.53 -0.84
C TRP A 171 8.23 2.02 -1.10
N ARG A 172 7.22 2.70 -1.64
CA ARG A 172 7.23 4.15 -1.84
C ARG A 172 7.44 4.88 -0.51
N ASP A 173 6.73 4.51 0.54
CA ASP A 173 6.85 5.11 1.87
C ASP A 173 8.28 4.95 2.40
N VAL A 174 8.84 3.73 2.37
CA VAL A 174 10.21 3.47 2.82
C VAL A 174 11.25 4.28 2.04
N LEU A 175 11.16 4.34 0.70
CA LEU A 175 12.13 5.08 -0.11
C LEU A 175 11.98 6.60 0.05
N THR A 176 10.75 7.10 0.23
CA THR A 176 10.48 8.52 0.46
C THR A 176 11.01 8.95 1.83
N GLU A 177 10.73 8.20 2.89
CA GLU A 177 11.23 8.50 4.23
C GLU A 177 12.77 8.37 4.29
N ALA A 178 13.36 7.42 3.57
CA ALA A 178 14.81 7.31 3.45
C ALA A 178 15.48 8.56 2.84
N LEU A 179 14.81 9.28 1.92
CA LEU A 179 15.33 10.55 1.39
C LEU A 179 15.45 11.63 2.47
N GLU A 180 14.47 11.67 3.38
CA GLU A 180 14.38 12.63 4.47
C GLU A 180 15.35 12.32 5.62
N GLY A 181 15.83 11.07 5.68
CA GLY A 181 16.93 10.66 6.53
C GLY A 181 16.90 9.16 6.82
N ALA A 182 15.87 8.73 7.52
CA ALA A 182 15.69 7.33 7.93
C ALA A 182 14.24 6.91 7.74
N ALA A 183 14.04 5.70 7.23
CA ALA A 183 12.72 5.08 7.21
C ALA A 183 12.23 4.83 8.64
N SER A 184 11.00 5.23 8.92
CA SER A 184 10.36 5.04 10.21
C SER A 184 10.11 3.56 10.49
N LEU A 185 10.02 3.21 11.78
CA LEU A 185 9.60 1.88 12.20
C LEU A 185 8.22 1.51 11.64
N GLY A 186 7.33 2.50 11.44
CA GLY A 186 6.01 2.32 10.85
C GLY A 186 6.07 1.83 9.41
N ALA A 187 6.81 2.54 8.56
CA ALA A 187 7.01 2.16 7.15
C ALA A 187 7.71 0.80 7.02
N LEU A 188 8.74 0.55 7.83
CA LEU A 188 9.47 -0.72 7.85
C LEU A 188 8.58 -1.89 8.32
N SER A 189 7.77 -1.69 9.36
CA SER A 189 6.85 -2.73 9.85
C SER A 189 5.73 -3.03 8.85
N ARG A 190 5.27 -2.02 8.10
CA ARG A 190 4.31 -2.20 7.01
C ARG A 190 4.94 -3.01 5.88
N LEU A 191 6.16 -2.65 5.45
CA LEU A 191 6.90 -3.39 4.45
C LEU A 191 7.16 -4.84 4.87
N ALA A 192 7.61 -5.07 6.10
CA ALA A 192 7.85 -6.42 6.63
C ALA A 192 6.60 -7.31 6.61
N ARG A 193 5.40 -6.72 6.71
CA ARG A 193 4.13 -7.46 6.63
C ARG A 193 3.74 -7.81 5.20
N LEU A 194 3.95 -6.89 4.26
CA LEU A 194 3.48 -6.99 2.88
C LEU A 194 4.51 -7.64 1.94
N ASP A 195 5.81 -7.44 2.18
CA ASP A 195 6.92 -8.02 1.42
C ASP A 195 8.06 -8.44 2.37
N GLN A 196 7.85 -9.58 3.06
CA GLN A 196 8.83 -10.15 4.00
C GLN A 196 10.20 -10.40 3.35
N ARG A 197 10.21 -10.85 2.09
CA ARG A 197 11.46 -11.17 1.37
C ARG A 197 12.21 -9.89 1.01
N GLY A 198 11.51 -8.89 0.52
CA GLY A 198 12.07 -7.58 0.24
C GLY A 198 12.60 -6.87 1.49
N TYR A 199 11.84 -6.93 2.59
CA TYR A 199 12.28 -6.42 3.89
C TYR A 199 13.55 -7.12 4.39
N ALA A 200 13.58 -8.46 4.39
CA ALA A 200 14.77 -9.22 4.79
C ALA A 200 15.98 -8.89 3.89
N ALA A 201 15.74 -8.65 2.60
CA ALA A 201 16.76 -8.21 1.67
C ALA A 201 17.26 -6.78 1.94
N LEU A 202 16.64 -5.97 2.81
CA LEU A 202 17.26 -4.69 3.18
C LEU A 202 18.52 -4.87 4.05
N GLY A 203 18.61 -5.98 4.81
CA GLY A 203 19.78 -6.28 5.65
C GLY A 203 19.96 -5.33 6.84
N LEU A 204 18.90 -4.64 7.27
CA LEU A 204 18.95 -3.58 8.29
C LEU A 204 19.47 -4.09 9.65
N ASP A 205 19.15 -5.33 10.02
CA ASP A 205 19.51 -5.91 11.33
C ASP A 205 21.02 -6.11 11.49
N GLU A 206 21.78 -6.24 10.40
CA GLU A 206 23.24 -6.46 10.44
C GLU A 206 24.04 -5.14 10.59
N SER A 207 23.42 -3.98 10.34
CA SER A 207 24.12 -2.68 10.22
C SER A 207 23.51 -1.53 11.02
N VAL A 208 22.52 -1.77 11.90
CA VAL A 208 21.76 -0.73 12.62
C VAL A 208 22.63 0.39 13.20
N GLN A 209 23.70 0.06 13.93
CA GLN A 209 24.58 1.07 14.54
C GLN A 209 25.28 1.95 13.50
N ARG A 210 25.77 1.33 12.42
CA ARG A 210 26.42 2.06 11.31
C ARG A 210 25.42 2.94 10.58
N ASP A 211 24.19 2.46 10.44
CA ASP A 211 23.12 3.21 9.78
C ASP A 211 22.71 4.46 10.56
N ILE A 212 22.59 4.34 11.89
CA ILE A 212 22.33 5.47 12.79
C ILE A 212 23.46 6.50 12.71
N GLU A 213 24.72 6.05 12.72
CA GLU A 213 25.88 6.94 12.62
C GLU A 213 25.92 7.69 11.28
N LEU A 214 25.60 6.98 10.20
CA LEU A 214 25.50 7.57 8.86
C LEU A 214 24.43 8.66 8.83
N ASP A 215 23.24 8.38 9.34
CA ASP A 215 22.12 9.33 9.36
C ASP A 215 22.45 10.57 10.19
N PHE A 216 23.12 10.39 11.34
CA PHE A 216 23.59 11.49 12.17
C PHE A 216 24.62 12.36 11.42
N GLN A 217 25.56 11.75 10.70
CA GLN A 217 26.57 12.48 9.94
C GLN A 217 25.99 13.24 8.75
N VAL A 218 25.03 12.64 8.04
CA VAL A 218 24.27 13.30 6.96
C VAL A 218 23.48 14.49 7.52
N GLY A 219 22.73 14.31 8.61
CA GLY A 219 21.98 15.39 9.25
C GLY A 219 22.88 16.55 9.71
N ARG A 220 24.11 16.23 10.17
CA ARG A 220 25.11 17.27 10.49
C ARG A 220 25.53 18.04 9.24
N LEU A 221 25.79 17.38 8.11
CA LEU A 221 26.14 18.04 6.84
C LEU A 221 25.02 18.97 6.36
N ASP A 222 23.76 18.53 6.42
CA ASP A 222 22.59 19.35 6.05
C ASP A 222 22.50 20.61 6.93
N SER A 223 22.68 20.48 8.25
CA SER A 223 22.60 21.60 9.19
C SER A 223 23.68 22.67 8.96
N LEU A 224 24.88 22.26 8.50
CA LEU A 224 25.99 23.17 8.24
C LEU A 224 25.73 24.03 7.00
N HIS A 225 25.07 23.47 5.98
CA HIS A 225 24.74 24.22 4.76
C HIS A 225 23.62 25.23 4.98
N LEU A 226 22.54 24.83 5.67
CA LEU A 226 21.41 25.70 6.01
C LEU A 226 21.86 26.96 6.80
N ARG A 227 22.84 26.80 7.70
CA ARG A 227 23.42 27.93 8.45
C ARG A 227 24.23 28.88 7.59
N HIS A 228 24.91 28.38 6.56
CA HIS A 228 25.73 29.20 5.68
C HIS A 228 24.87 30.03 4.71
N ASP A 229 23.75 29.48 4.23
CA ASP A 229 22.80 30.23 3.41
C ASP A 229 22.06 31.31 4.21
N ALA A 230 21.71 31.04 5.47
CA ALA A 230 21.10 32.03 6.37
C ALA A 230 22.03 33.23 6.68
N VAL A 231 23.35 33.05 6.62
CA VAL A 231 24.35 34.12 6.86
C VAL A 231 24.61 34.96 5.60
N ARG A 232 24.33 34.44 4.39
CA ARG A 232 24.52 35.16 3.12
C ARG A 232 23.37 36.10 2.74
N VAL A 233 22.25 36.08 3.46
CA VAL A 233 21.07 36.94 3.21
C VAL A 233 21.14 38.24 4.05
N ARG A 234 22.32 38.83 4.22
CA ARG A 234 22.49 40.14 4.88
C ARG A 234 23.39 41.06 4.09
#